data_AF-A0A9X2JBX3-F1
#
_entry.id   AF-A0A9X2JBX3-F1
#
_cell.length_a   1.000
_cell.length_b   1.000
_cell.length_c   1.000
_cell.angle_alpha   90.00
_cell.angle_beta   90.00
_cell.angle_gamma   90.00
#
_symmetry.space_group_name_H-M   'P 1'
#
loop_
_entity.id
_entity.type
_entity.pdbx_description
1 polymer ?
#
loop_
_entity_poly.entity_id
_entity_poly.type
_entity_poly.pdbx_seq_one_letter_code
_entity_poly.pdbx_strand_id
1 'polypeptide(L)'
;MKNKEFDDQHIWTSFKNGDENSFELLFRKFVNPLYNYGSKFTSDKDLIKECIQELYVTLWTRKEFLGDPASLKNYLYKSFRTTIYKRLNNNSKNVSLEESEEYPFHVDYGIDHDLIKSENKQHLTRELEKAMAALTDRQREAIFLKFYEGLSYEEIAAIMDITVKGTYKLMARALAELKTALPPQVKMFLHLLLTKPAFKLLESFCKDY
;
A
#
# COMPACT_ATOMS: atom_id res chain seq x y z
N MET A 1 12.02 25.75 13.99
CA MET A 1 12.61 25.82 12.63
C MET A 1 11.53 25.36 11.66
N LYS A 2 11.17 26.17 10.66
CA LYS A 2 10.00 25.92 9.79
C LYS A 2 10.28 24.69 8.90
N ASN A 3 9.42 23.67 8.98
CA ASN A 3 9.41 22.55 8.04
C ASN A 3 9.08 23.10 6.65
N LYS A 4 10.11 23.20 5.80
CA LYS A 4 9.92 23.40 4.38
C LYS A 4 9.54 22.01 3.85
N GLU A 5 8.26 21.77 3.57
CA GLU A 5 7.86 20.58 2.83
C GLU A 5 8.52 20.68 1.46
N PHE A 6 9.60 19.92 1.27
CA PHE A 6 10.24 19.79 -0.01
C PHE A 6 9.42 18.84 -0.87
N ASP A 7 9.21 19.22 -2.12
CA ASP A 7 8.58 18.39 -3.13
C ASP A 7 9.38 17.08 -3.30
N ASP A 8 8.66 15.97 -3.52
CA ASP A 8 9.27 14.62 -3.65
C ASP A 8 10.31 14.58 -4.77
N GLN A 9 10.06 15.32 -5.85
CA GLN A 9 11.00 15.41 -6.97
C GLN A 9 12.29 16.14 -6.57
N HIS A 10 12.19 17.15 -5.72
CA HIS A 10 13.36 17.86 -5.20
C HIS A 10 14.19 16.98 -4.28
N ILE A 11 13.53 16.26 -3.36
CA ILE A 11 14.19 15.29 -2.46
C ILE A 11 14.93 14.24 -3.30
N TRP A 12 14.27 13.68 -4.32
CA TRP A 12 14.86 12.68 -5.21
C TRP A 12 16.09 13.20 -5.95
N THR A 13 15.98 14.38 -6.55
CA THR A 13 17.08 14.99 -7.32
C THR A 13 18.29 15.27 -6.44
N SER A 14 18.08 15.85 -5.26
CA SER A 14 19.16 16.15 -4.31
C SER A 14 19.82 14.88 -3.78
N PHE A 15 19.03 13.83 -3.48
CA PHE A 15 19.54 12.51 -3.12
C PHE A 15 20.44 11.92 -4.21
N LYS A 16 20.03 11.97 -5.48
CA LYS A 16 20.86 11.46 -6.61
C LYS A 16 22.19 12.18 -6.73
N ASN A 17 22.22 13.47 -6.38
CA ASN A 17 23.44 14.29 -6.36
C ASN A 17 24.33 14.05 -5.12
N GLY A 18 23.97 13.09 -4.25
CA GLY A 18 24.78 12.68 -3.12
C GLY A 18 24.50 13.41 -1.81
N ASP A 19 23.43 14.22 -1.72
CA ASP A 19 23.05 14.86 -0.45
C ASP A 19 22.52 13.84 0.56
N GLU A 20 23.27 13.65 1.64
CA GLU A 20 22.93 12.74 2.74
C GLU A 20 21.65 13.17 3.46
N ASN A 21 21.38 14.48 3.58
CA ASN A 21 20.17 14.97 4.25
C ASN A 21 18.91 14.60 3.47
N SER A 22 18.96 14.68 2.13
CA SER A 22 17.87 14.26 1.26
C SER A 22 17.62 12.75 1.34
N PHE A 23 18.68 11.95 1.50
CA PHE A 23 18.53 10.52 1.74
C PHE A 23 17.87 10.21 3.09
N GLU A 24 18.29 10.88 4.16
CA GLU A 24 17.64 10.75 5.47
C GLU A 24 16.17 11.17 5.41
N LEU A 25 15.86 12.29 4.74
CA LEU A 25 14.49 12.76 4.58
C LEU A 25 13.63 11.76 3.81
N LEU A 26 14.16 11.18 2.73
CA LEU A 26 13.51 10.11 1.97
C LEU A 26 13.24 8.89 2.85
N PHE A 27 14.23 8.46 3.64
CA PHE A 27 14.09 7.36 4.59
C PHE A 27 13.00 7.62 5.62
N ARG A 28 13.06 8.75 6.33
CA ARG A 28 12.10 9.10 7.37
C ARG A 28 10.68 9.25 6.83
N LYS A 29 10.53 9.73 5.60
CA LYS A 29 9.23 9.89 4.95
C LYS A 29 8.56 8.56 4.59
N PHE A 30 9.34 7.58 4.10
CA PHE A 30 8.77 6.35 3.53
C PHE A 30 8.99 5.08 4.36
N VAL A 31 9.82 5.09 5.40
CA VAL A 31 10.06 3.89 6.23
C VAL A 31 8.79 3.35 6.87
N ASN A 32 7.96 4.20 7.49
CA ASN A 32 6.73 3.76 8.16
C ASN A 32 5.67 3.28 7.15
N PRO A 33 5.37 4.01 6.06
CA PRO A 33 4.47 3.51 5.03
C PRO A 33 4.90 2.17 4.42
N LEU A 34 6.21 2.00 4.12
CA LEU A 34 6.74 0.74 3.59
C LEU A 34 6.69 -0.38 4.62
N TYR A 35 6.96 -0.10 5.89
CA TYR A 35 6.82 -1.09 6.97
C TYR A 35 5.36 -1.53 7.12
N ASN A 36 4.41 -0.59 7.12
CA ASN A 36 2.98 -0.88 7.19
C ASN A 36 2.54 -1.73 6.01
N TYR A 37 3.00 -1.43 4.80
CA TYR A 37 2.72 -2.24 3.62
C TYR A 37 3.35 -3.63 3.73
N GLY A 38 4.61 -3.72 4.17
CA GLY A 38 5.33 -4.97 4.44
C GLY A 38 4.63 -5.87 5.45
N SER A 39 4.07 -5.26 6.50
CA SER A 39 3.33 -5.97 7.56
C SER A 39 2.07 -6.67 7.06
N LYS A 40 1.56 -6.27 5.88
CA LYS A 40 0.46 -6.96 5.23
C LYS A 40 0.92 -8.23 4.55
N PHE A 41 2.17 -8.33 4.11
CA PHE A 41 2.68 -9.55 3.49
C PHE A 41 3.13 -10.60 4.52
N THR A 42 3.68 -10.18 5.65
CA THR A 42 4.22 -11.11 6.66
C THR A 42 4.18 -10.48 8.05
N SER A 43 4.08 -11.33 9.08
CA SER A 43 4.24 -10.92 10.47
C SER A 43 5.71 -10.87 10.93
N ASP A 44 6.64 -11.37 10.10
CA ASP A 44 8.08 -11.35 10.39
C ASP A 44 8.63 -9.92 10.25
N LYS A 45 8.74 -9.25 11.40
CA LYS A 45 9.21 -7.86 11.51
C LYS A 45 10.66 -7.71 11.06
N ASP A 46 11.48 -8.73 11.25
CA ASP A 46 12.91 -8.66 10.93
C ASP A 46 13.10 -8.83 9.42
N LEU A 47 12.35 -9.72 8.77
CA LEU A 47 12.30 -9.81 7.30
C LEU A 47 11.87 -8.49 6.67
N ILE A 48 10.83 -7.83 7.21
CA ILE A 48 10.38 -6.53 6.70
C ILE A 48 11.49 -5.49 6.81
N LYS A 49 12.15 -5.39 7.97
CA LYS A 49 13.26 -4.45 8.19
C LYS A 49 14.44 -4.75 7.26
N GLU A 50 14.80 -6.02 7.06
CA GLU A 50 15.82 -6.44 6.10
C GLU A 50 15.47 -5.99 4.69
N CYS A 51 14.23 -6.19 4.25
CA CYS A 51 13.77 -5.79 2.92
C CYS A 51 13.80 -4.26 2.73
N ILE A 52 13.41 -3.50 3.76
CA ILE A 52 13.55 -2.04 3.76
C ILE A 52 15.03 -1.67 3.68
N GLN A 53 15.88 -2.24 4.51
CA GLN A 53 17.30 -1.95 4.51
C GLN A 53 17.94 -2.25 3.14
N GLU A 54 17.63 -3.40 2.54
CA GLU A 54 18.09 -3.79 1.21
C GLU A 54 17.67 -2.79 0.15
N LEU A 55 16.41 -2.32 0.18
CA LEU A 55 15.93 -1.26 -0.70
C LEU A 55 16.79 -0.01 -0.57
N TYR A 56 16.97 0.52 0.64
CA TYR A 56 17.69 1.77 0.86
C TYR A 56 19.19 1.67 0.57
N VAL A 57 19.83 0.53 0.87
CA VAL A 57 21.21 0.24 0.47
C VAL A 57 21.34 0.22 -1.05
N THR A 58 20.38 -0.41 -1.74
CA THR A 58 20.37 -0.46 -3.21
C THR A 58 20.19 0.93 -3.81
N LEU A 59 19.28 1.74 -3.26
CA LEU A 59 19.08 3.13 -3.67
C LEU A 59 20.37 3.92 -3.53
N TRP A 60 21.01 3.88 -2.35
CA TRP A 60 22.24 4.64 -2.09
C TRP A 60 23.39 4.22 -3.00
N THR A 61 23.58 2.91 -3.18
CA THR A 61 24.69 2.35 -3.96
C THR A 61 24.53 2.62 -5.46
N ARG A 62 23.28 2.67 -5.95
CA ARG A 62 22.98 2.84 -7.39
C ARG A 62 22.47 4.23 -7.74
N LYS A 63 22.53 5.21 -6.82
CA LYS A 63 21.88 6.53 -6.95
C LYS A 63 22.19 7.27 -8.25
N GLU A 64 23.40 7.12 -8.79
CA GLU A 64 23.83 7.75 -10.05
C GLU A 64 23.16 7.17 -11.30
N PHE A 65 22.69 5.91 -11.21
CA PHE A 65 22.03 5.19 -12.31
C PHE A 65 20.50 5.21 -12.21
N LEU A 66 19.96 5.87 -11.19
CA LEU A 66 18.52 5.96 -10.99
C LEU A 66 17.91 7.00 -11.93
N GLY A 67 16.88 6.57 -12.65
CA GLY A 67 16.06 7.47 -13.47
C GLY A 67 15.26 8.48 -12.63
N ASP A 68 14.44 9.26 -13.32
CA ASP A 68 13.48 10.18 -12.70
C ASP A 68 12.08 9.58 -12.78
N PRO A 69 11.61 8.91 -11.71
CA PRO A 69 10.27 8.34 -11.70
C PRO A 69 9.23 9.48 -11.67
N ALA A 70 8.10 9.26 -12.33
CA ALA A 70 6.97 10.22 -12.28
C ALA A 70 6.37 10.35 -10.87
N SER A 71 6.52 9.32 -10.03
CA SER A 71 6.08 9.30 -8.63
C SER A 71 7.12 8.58 -7.80
N LEU A 72 7.78 9.32 -6.89
CA LEU A 72 8.76 8.75 -5.96
C LEU A 72 8.10 7.68 -5.08
N LYS A 73 6.90 7.95 -4.56
CA LYS A 73 6.12 6.98 -3.79
C LYS A 73 5.91 5.70 -4.59
N ASN A 74 5.45 5.80 -5.84
CA ASN A 74 5.20 4.62 -6.67
C ASN A 74 6.47 3.79 -6.90
N TYR A 75 7.59 4.45 -7.19
CA TYR A 75 8.88 3.80 -7.40
C TYR A 75 9.35 3.03 -6.16
N LEU A 76 9.23 3.63 -4.98
CA LEU A 76 9.61 2.99 -3.71
C LEU A 76 8.70 1.79 -3.39
N TYR A 77 7.38 1.92 -3.57
CA TYR A 77 6.44 0.82 -3.34
C TYR A 77 6.68 -0.34 -4.31
N LYS A 78 6.87 -0.06 -5.61
CA LYS A 78 7.17 -1.11 -6.60
C LYS A 78 8.47 -1.84 -6.27
N SER A 79 9.51 -1.09 -5.94
CA SER A 79 10.83 -1.64 -5.60
C SER A 79 10.76 -2.48 -4.32
N PHE A 80 10.14 -1.96 -3.27
CA PHE A 80 9.93 -2.68 -2.02
C PHE A 80 9.09 -3.94 -2.20
N ARG A 81 7.96 -3.84 -2.90
CA ARG A 81 7.08 -4.98 -3.22
C ARG A 81 7.88 -6.07 -3.93
N THR A 82 8.72 -5.70 -4.88
CA THR A 82 9.57 -6.66 -5.59
C THR A 82 10.56 -7.35 -4.64
N THR A 83 11.21 -6.61 -3.75
CA THR A 83 12.16 -7.15 -2.77
C THR A 83 11.49 -8.11 -1.79
N ILE A 84 10.39 -7.68 -1.15
CA ILE A 84 9.68 -8.53 -0.17
C ILE A 84 9.10 -9.78 -0.85
N TYR A 85 8.58 -9.63 -2.07
CA TYR A 85 8.06 -10.76 -2.83
C TYR A 85 9.16 -11.78 -3.14
N LYS A 86 10.32 -11.33 -3.63
CA LYS A 86 11.47 -12.22 -3.84
C LYS A 86 11.89 -12.92 -2.56
N ARG A 87 11.90 -12.21 -1.43
CA ARG A 87 12.31 -12.78 -0.13
C ARG A 87 11.34 -13.85 0.36
N LEU A 88 10.04 -13.61 0.23
CA LEU A 88 8.99 -14.57 0.59
C LEU A 88 8.94 -15.76 -0.37
N ASN A 89 9.22 -15.52 -1.66
CA ASN A 89 9.15 -16.54 -2.71
C ASN A 89 10.49 -17.23 -2.99
N ASN A 90 11.57 -16.93 -2.26
CA ASN A 90 12.91 -17.51 -2.45
C ASN A 90 13.01 -19.03 -2.19
N ASN A 91 11.90 -19.69 -1.87
CA ASN A 91 11.76 -21.15 -1.92
C ASN A 91 11.38 -21.70 -3.30
N SER A 92 11.06 -20.84 -4.29
CA SER A 92 10.75 -21.24 -5.65
C SER A 92 11.64 -20.47 -6.64
N LYS A 93 12.78 -21.07 -6.99
CA LYS A 93 13.59 -20.62 -8.12
C LYS A 93 12.72 -20.70 -9.38
N ASN A 94 12.55 -19.56 -10.06
CA ASN A 94 11.80 -19.39 -11.32
C ASN A 94 10.28 -19.31 -11.18
N VAL A 95 9.75 -18.23 -10.58
CA VAL A 95 8.39 -17.82 -10.91
C VAL A 95 8.40 -16.42 -11.52
N SER A 96 7.95 -16.35 -12.77
CA SER A 96 7.53 -15.10 -13.40
C SER A 96 6.54 -14.40 -12.47
N LEU A 97 6.72 -13.10 -12.22
CA LEU A 97 5.77 -12.30 -11.43
C LEU A 97 4.34 -12.31 -12.02
N GLU A 98 4.21 -12.78 -13.27
CA GLU A 98 2.93 -12.97 -13.94
C GLU A 98 2.15 -14.20 -13.44
N GLU A 99 2.79 -15.22 -12.85
CA GLU A 99 2.17 -16.54 -12.59
C GLU A 99 2.33 -17.16 -11.17
N SER A 100 3.06 -16.59 -10.21
CA SER A 100 2.99 -17.09 -8.81
C SER A 100 1.77 -16.52 -8.11
N GLU A 101 0.69 -17.31 -8.08
CA GLU A 101 -0.62 -16.92 -7.58
C GLU A 101 -0.79 -16.96 -6.05
N GLU A 102 0.23 -17.31 -5.26
CA GLU A 102 0.08 -17.41 -3.80
C GLU A 102 1.13 -16.61 -3.04
N TYR A 103 0.69 -15.50 -2.44
CA TYR A 103 1.43 -14.83 -1.39
C TYR A 103 0.42 -14.28 -0.37
N PRO A 104 0.68 -14.43 0.94
CA PRO A 104 -0.20 -13.89 1.95
C PRO A 104 -0.23 -12.35 1.86
N PHE A 105 -1.42 -11.76 1.86
CA PHE A 105 -1.64 -10.33 2.07
C PHE A 105 -2.79 -10.11 3.08
N HIS A 106 -2.42 -9.94 4.34
CA HIS A 106 -3.30 -9.71 5.46
C HIS A 106 -3.54 -8.22 5.68
N VAL A 107 -4.75 -7.75 5.39
CA VAL A 107 -5.17 -6.41 5.80
C VAL A 107 -5.58 -6.46 7.27
N ASP A 108 -4.62 -6.18 8.15
CA ASP A 108 -4.96 -5.87 9.53
C ASP A 108 -5.59 -4.47 9.56
N TYR A 109 -6.90 -4.41 9.82
CA TYR A 109 -7.61 -3.18 10.07
C TYR A 109 -7.27 -2.74 11.48
N GLY A 110 -6.10 -2.12 11.61
CA GLY A 110 -5.67 -1.37 12.78
C GLY A 110 -6.62 -0.21 13.04
N ILE A 111 -7.82 -0.53 13.53
CA ILE A 111 -8.49 0.32 14.48
C ILE A 111 -7.65 0.13 15.74
N ASP A 112 -6.95 1.19 16.10
CA ASP A 112 -6.23 1.35 17.35
C ASP A 112 -6.75 0.40 18.44
N HIS A 113 -5.86 -0.44 18.95
CA HIS A 113 -6.13 -1.31 20.11
C HIS A 113 -6.33 -0.47 21.40
N ASP A 114 -6.45 0.84 21.27
CA ASP A 114 -6.91 1.77 22.29
C ASP A 114 -8.42 1.61 22.52
N LEU A 115 -8.73 0.77 23.52
CA LEU A 115 -10.02 0.69 24.21
C LEU A 115 -11.26 0.52 23.31
N ILE A 116 -11.67 -0.74 23.16
CA ILE A 116 -13.03 -1.16 22.84
C ILE A 116 -14.04 -0.25 23.54
N LYS A 117 -14.86 0.49 22.79
CA LYS A 117 -15.93 1.32 23.37
C LYS A 117 -17.35 1.06 22.84
N SER A 118 -17.56 0.15 21.88
CA SER A 118 -18.91 -0.34 21.59
C SER A 118 -18.95 -1.71 20.91
N GLU A 119 -19.93 -2.53 21.29
CA GLU A 119 -20.24 -3.81 20.64
C GLU A 119 -20.49 -3.65 19.13
N ASN A 120 -21.07 -2.52 18.72
CA ASN A 120 -21.32 -2.18 17.33
C ASN A 120 -20.03 -2.04 16.50
N LYS A 121 -18.96 -1.46 17.08
CA LYS A 121 -17.67 -1.32 16.38
C LYS A 121 -17.01 -2.68 16.20
N GLN A 122 -17.00 -3.52 17.23
CA GLN A 122 -16.47 -4.90 17.13
C GLN A 122 -17.28 -5.77 16.16
N HIS A 123 -18.60 -5.62 16.15
CA HIS A 123 -19.46 -6.30 15.18
C HIS A 123 -19.10 -5.86 13.75
N LEU A 124 -18.98 -4.55 13.51
CA LEU A 124 -18.59 -4.02 12.20
C LEU A 124 -17.20 -4.47 11.76
N THR A 125 -16.21 -4.47 12.66
CA THR A 125 -14.85 -4.96 12.38
C THR A 125 -14.87 -6.42 11.95
N ARG A 126 -15.57 -7.30 12.69
CA ARG A 126 -15.67 -8.73 12.34
C ARG A 126 -16.35 -8.95 10.99
N GLU A 127 -17.38 -8.17 10.68
CA GLU A 127 -18.06 -8.27 9.38
C GLU A 127 -17.16 -7.78 8.23
N LEU A 128 -16.32 -6.76 8.47
CA LEU A 128 -15.32 -6.30 7.51
C LEU A 128 -14.21 -7.32 7.30
N GLU A 129 -13.68 -7.91 8.38
CA GLU A 129 -12.68 -8.98 8.33
C GLU A 129 -13.19 -10.18 7.52
N LYS A 130 -14.43 -10.63 7.77
CA LYS A 130 -15.07 -11.70 6.99
C LYS A 130 -15.21 -11.32 5.51
N ALA A 131 -15.65 -10.11 5.21
CA ALA A 131 -15.78 -9.65 3.83
C ALA A 131 -14.43 -9.61 3.10
N MET A 132 -13.37 -9.24 3.81
CA MET A 132 -12.02 -9.17 3.27
C MET A 132 -11.35 -10.53 3.15
N ALA A 133 -11.72 -11.48 4.01
CA ALA A 133 -11.31 -12.88 3.89
C ALA A 133 -11.88 -13.54 2.62
N ALA A 134 -13.02 -13.07 2.09
CA ALA A 134 -13.59 -13.56 0.85
C ALA A 134 -12.80 -13.14 -0.41
N LEU A 135 -11.97 -12.09 -0.30
CA LEU A 135 -11.15 -11.62 -1.39
C LEU A 135 -9.89 -12.48 -1.57
N THR A 136 -9.36 -12.51 -2.78
CA THR A 136 -7.99 -12.98 -3.05
C THR A 136 -6.94 -12.00 -2.50
N ASP A 137 -5.71 -12.46 -2.25
CA ASP A 137 -4.62 -11.60 -1.77
C ASP A 137 -4.34 -10.41 -2.70
N ARG A 138 -4.37 -10.63 -4.02
CA ARG A 138 -4.25 -9.55 -5.01
C ARG A 138 -5.37 -8.52 -4.91
N GLN A 139 -6.61 -8.94 -4.68
CA GLN A 139 -7.72 -8.00 -4.48
C GLN A 139 -7.56 -7.22 -3.17
N ARG A 140 -7.12 -7.87 -2.09
CA ARG A 140 -6.81 -7.21 -0.82
C ARG A 140 -5.69 -6.18 -0.97
N GLU A 141 -4.61 -6.53 -1.67
CA GLU A 141 -3.49 -5.64 -1.98
C GLU A 141 -3.97 -4.41 -2.76
N ALA A 142 -4.74 -4.61 -3.84
CA ALA A 142 -5.25 -3.51 -4.66
C ALA A 142 -6.16 -2.57 -3.85
N ILE A 143 -7.01 -3.11 -2.97
CA ILE A 143 -7.85 -2.32 -2.06
C ILE A 143 -7.01 -1.53 -1.07
N PHE A 144 -5.99 -2.14 -0.46
CA PHE A 144 -5.07 -1.46 0.45
C PHE A 144 -4.37 -0.29 -0.26
N LEU A 145 -3.76 -0.55 -1.43
CA LEU A 145 -3.09 0.49 -2.20
C LEU A 145 -4.05 1.61 -2.64
N LYS A 146 -5.31 1.28 -2.93
CA LYS A 146 -6.30 2.29 -3.34
C LYS A 146 -6.81 3.14 -2.19
N PHE A 147 -7.26 2.51 -1.11
CA PHE A 147 -8.02 3.17 -0.05
C PHE A 147 -7.18 3.56 1.16
N TYR A 148 -6.12 2.80 1.45
CA TYR A 148 -5.19 3.13 2.54
C TYR A 148 -4.07 4.04 2.05
N GLU A 149 -3.48 3.74 0.89
CA GLU A 149 -2.36 4.51 0.34
C GLU A 149 -2.76 5.64 -0.62
N GLY A 150 -4.04 5.70 -1.00
CA GLY A 150 -4.60 6.76 -1.84
C GLY A 150 -4.14 6.73 -3.31
N LEU A 151 -3.60 5.60 -3.79
CA LEU A 151 -2.96 5.54 -5.11
C LEU A 151 -3.98 5.54 -6.27
N SER A 152 -3.56 6.08 -7.41
CA SER A 152 -4.31 5.98 -8.67
C SER A 152 -4.30 4.55 -9.22
N TYR A 153 -5.22 4.23 -10.14
CA TYR A 153 -5.25 2.90 -10.76
C TYR A 153 -3.98 2.65 -11.59
N GLU A 154 -3.44 3.69 -12.19
CA GLU A 154 -2.21 3.69 -12.96
C GLU A 154 -0.99 3.39 -12.06
N GLU A 155 -0.94 4.00 -10.88
CA GLU A 155 0.09 3.71 -9.87
C GLU A 155 -0.02 2.28 -9.33
N ILE A 156 -1.22 1.83 -9.01
CA ILE A 156 -1.47 0.45 -8.54
C ILE A 156 -1.03 -0.55 -9.62
N ALA A 157 -1.39 -0.29 -10.89
CA ALA A 157 -0.97 -1.11 -12.02
C ALA A 157 0.56 -1.23 -12.10
N ALA A 158 1.27 -0.12 -11.94
CA ALA A 158 2.73 -0.09 -11.95
C ALA A 158 3.35 -0.87 -10.78
N ILE A 159 2.81 -0.74 -9.57
CA ILE A 159 3.30 -1.45 -8.36
C ILE A 159 3.07 -2.95 -8.45
N MET A 160 1.85 -3.35 -8.84
CA MET A 160 1.43 -4.75 -8.89
C MET A 160 1.87 -5.48 -10.17
N ASP A 161 2.52 -4.76 -11.09
CA ASP A 161 3.00 -5.25 -12.38
C ASP A 161 1.89 -5.87 -13.24
N ILE A 162 0.76 -5.17 -13.33
CA ILE A 162 -0.41 -5.55 -14.14
C ILE A 162 -0.83 -4.40 -15.04
N THR A 163 -1.63 -4.69 -16.07
CA THR A 163 -2.17 -3.63 -16.93
C THR A 163 -3.13 -2.72 -16.17
N VAL A 164 -3.23 -1.45 -16.57
CA VAL A 164 -4.23 -0.50 -16.04
C VAL A 164 -5.65 -1.09 -16.17
N LYS A 165 -5.98 -1.65 -17.34
CA LYS A 165 -7.25 -2.36 -17.60
C LYS A 165 -7.44 -3.56 -16.65
N GLY A 166 -6.38 -4.31 -16.38
CA GLY A 166 -6.37 -5.41 -15.42
C GLY A 166 -6.68 -4.92 -14.00
N THR A 167 -6.09 -3.79 -13.60
CA THR A 167 -6.32 -3.15 -12.30
C THR A 167 -7.78 -2.74 -12.13
N TYR A 168 -8.39 -2.10 -13.15
CA TYR A 168 -9.81 -1.77 -13.13
C TYR A 168 -10.69 -3.03 -12.96
N LYS A 169 -10.39 -4.12 -13.68
CA LYS A 169 -11.12 -5.38 -13.54
C LYS A 169 -10.95 -6.01 -12.15
N LEU A 170 -9.72 -6.02 -11.64
CA LEU A 170 -9.39 -6.56 -10.32
C LEU A 170 -10.17 -5.82 -9.23
N MET A 171 -10.13 -4.48 -9.28
CA MET A 171 -10.84 -3.61 -8.35
C MET A 171 -12.36 -3.73 -8.47
N ALA A 172 -12.90 -3.82 -9.69
CA ALA A 172 -14.33 -4.03 -9.89
C ALA A 172 -14.82 -5.36 -9.28
N ARG A 173 -14.05 -6.46 -9.44
CA ARG A 173 -14.35 -7.75 -8.81
C ARG A 173 -14.27 -7.66 -7.29
N ALA A 174 -13.20 -7.07 -6.76
CA ALA A 174 -13.02 -6.90 -5.32
C ALA A 174 -14.19 -6.12 -4.68
N LEU A 175 -14.61 -5.01 -5.31
CA LEU A 175 -15.73 -4.21 -4.81
C LEU A 175 -17.08 -4.95 -4.94
N ALA A 176 -17.27 -5.76 -5.98
CA ALA A 176 -18.46 -6.58 -6.12
C ALA A 176 -18.56 -7.65 -5.02
N GLU A 177 -17.45 -8.32 -4.71
CA GLU A 177 -17.35 -9.31 -3.63
C GLU A 177 -17.54 -8.67 -2.25
N LEU A 178 -16.94 -7.50 -2.00
CA LEU A 178 -17.22 -6.75 -0.77
C LEU A 178 -18.70 -6.35 -0.67
N LYS A 179 -19.30 -5.93 -1.77
CA LYS A 179 -20.74 -5.56 -1.79
C LYS A 179 -21.63 -6.77 -1.55
N THR A 180 -21.25 -7.99 -1.92
CA THR A 180 -22.05 -9.19 -1.59
C THR A 180 -21.87 -9.57 -0.13
N ALA A 181 -20.62 -9.55 0.37
CA ALA A 181 -20.26 -10.02 1.71
C ALA A 181 -20.61 -9.06 2.86
N LEU A 182 -20.65 -7.75 2.63
CA LEU A 182 -20.96 -6.77 3.69
C LEU A 182 -22.44 -6.82 4.11
N PRO A 183 -22.79 -6.52 5.38
CA PRO A 183 -24.19 -6.43 5.79
C PRO A 183 -24.92 -5.25 5.12
N PRO A 184 -26.26 -5.30 4.94
CA PRO A 184 -27.04 -4.27 4.24
C PRO A 184 -26.81 -2.84 4.75
N GLN A 185 -26.61 -2.71 6.07
CA GLN A 185 -26.33 -1.44 6.74
C GLN A 185 -25.03 -0.81 6.24
N VAL A 186 -24.00 -1.61 5.99
CA VAL A 186 -22.69 -1.17 5.49
C VAL A 186 -22.68 -1.01 3.97
N LYS A 187 -23.46 -1.83 3.24
CA LYS A 187 -23.66 -1.66 1.78
C LYS A 187 -24.18 -0.27 1.44
N MET A 188 -25.06 0.29 2.28
CA MET A 188 -25.58 1.66 2.12
C MET A 188 -24.48 2.71 2.25
N PHE A 189 -23.58 2.58 3.25
CA PHE A 189 -22.43 3.46 3.42
C PHE A 189 -21.41 3.31 2.30
N LEU A 190 -21.07 2.08 1.89
CA LEU A 190 -20.15 1.85 0.76
C LEU A 190 -20.69 2.45 -0.53
N HIS A 191 -22.00 2.33 -0.78
CA HIS A 191 -22.64 2.95 -1.94
C HIS A 191 -22.55 4.48 -1.89
N LEU A 192 -22.77 5.07 -0.72
CA LEU A 192 -22.61 6.51 -0.51
C LEU A 192 -21.16 6.95 -0.75
N LEU A 193 -20.17 6.25 -0.18
CA LEU A 193 -18.74 6.59 -0.33
C LEU A 193 -18.20 6.43 -1.75
N LEU A 194 -18.71 5.46 -2.50
CA LEU A 194 -18.35 5.23 -3.90
C LEU A 194 -19.11 6.16 -4.86
N THR A 195 -20.16 6.85 -4.40
CA THR A 195 -20.74 7.97 -5.15
C THR A 195 -19.85 9.21 -5.02
N LYS A 196 -19.45 9.75 -6.18
CA LYS A 196 -18.53 10.89 -6.35
C LYS A 196 -18.63 12.05 -5.33
N PRO A 197 -19.81 12.46 -4.81
CA PRO A 197 -19.87 13.55 -3.83
C PRO A 197 -19.36 13.18 -2.41
N ALA A 198 -19.50 11.93 -1.95
CA ALA A 198 -19.10 11.57 -0.57
C ALA A 198 -17.61 11.21 -0.44
N PHE A 199 -16.98 10.73 -1.52
CA PHE A 199 -15.53 10.50 -1.56
C PHE A 199 -14.73 11.78 -1.28
N LYS A 200 -15.19 12.93 -1.82
CA LYS A 200 -14.60 14.25 -1.54
C LYS A 200 -14.76 14.69 -0.08
N LEU A 201 -15.81 14.25 0.61
CA LEU A 201 -16.03 14.56 2.02
C LEU A 201 -15.10 13.72 2.92
N LEU A 202 -14.81 12.47 2.58
CA LEU A 202 -13.79 11.70 3.30
C LEU A 202 -12.37 12.25 3.12
N GLU A 203 -12.03 12.71 1.90
CA GLU A 203 -10.74 13.40 1.66
C GLU A 203 -10.60 14.69 2.47
N SER A 204 -11.68 15.42 2.77
CA SER A 204 -11.60 16.58 3.66
C SER A 204 -11.46 16.20 5.13
N PHE A 205 -12.08 15.10 5.57
CA PHE A 205 -11.97 14.64 6.97
C PHE A 205 -10.60 14.02 7.30
N CYS A 206 -9.89 13.45 6.32
CA CYS A 206 -8.54 12.90 6.51
C CYS A 206 -7.41 13.94 6.39
N LYS A 207 -7.71 15.21 6.05
CA LYS A 207 -6.72 16.29 6.01
C LYS A 207 -6.58 17.07 7.32
N ASP A 208 -7.47 16.82 8.29
CA ASP A 208 -7.52 17.54 9.58
C ASP A 208 -7.00 16.70 10.76
N TYR A 209 -6.27 15.62 10.50
CA TYR A 209 -5.48 14.84 11.48
C TYR A 209 -4.10 14.54 10.90
#